data_AF-A0A662RR57-F1
#
_entry.id   AF-A0A662RR57-F1
#
_cell.length_a   1.000
_cell.length_b   1.000
_cell.length_c   1.000
_cell.angle_alpha   90.00
_cell.angle_beta   90.00
_cell.angle_gamma   90.00
#
_symmetry.space_group_name_H-M   'P 1'
#
loop_
_entity.id
_entity.type
_entity.pdbx_description
1 polymer ?
#
loop_
_entity_poly.entity_id
_entity_poly.type
_entity_poly.pdbx_seq_one_letter_code
_entity_poly.pdbx_strand_id
1 'polypeptide(L)'
;MNAIVRRSKIKGGIIAPPSKSYTHRAIAIASLGKKSDIFYPLISEDTTATLNAAKCLGAVVEYDEKSRKIMIEGTEGKPRTPEDVINAANSGTTLRFFTAISSLCDGATVLTGDSSLRKRPNSPLLVALNDLGSEAFSTKGDGTAPIVVKGRLKGGETALDASVSSQFISALLIACPLAEKNSHIVARNLTSVPYMIMTAEILEKAGVEVPFSRVHDSHYSFQVEGGKRYELREFTVPGDFSSSSYLLAAAALTDSELKVSNLFPSAQGDSRIVGILNDVGADIRWDEERGIVEVKGAKGTGLMGIRVNMRENPDLVPTIAVIGAVAEGPTEITGVAHLRYKETDRLRFLTEELRRMGARIEEKEEGLLIEGSKGRELKAAKVHSHGDHRLAMALSIAALSASGETVIEGAECAKVSYPSFFEDIRNLGADIKLSSLKT
;
A
#
# COMPACT_ATOMS: atom_id res chain seq x y z
N MET A 1 5.51 13.97 -16.39
CA MET A 1 5.94 15.18 -15.66
C MET A 1 7.36 14.94 -15.15
N ASN A 2 8.20 15.97 -15.12
CA ASN A 2 9.54 15.88 -14.56
C ASN A 2 9.61 16.67 -13.25
N ALA A 3 10.17 16.07 -12.20
CA ALA A 3 10.54 16.77 -10.97
C ALA A 3 12.05 17.08 -11.01
N ILE A 4 12.38 18.35 -10.94
CA ILE A 4 13.75 18.85 -10.83
C ILE A 4 14.00 19.12 -9.35
N VAL A 5 14.89 18.35 -8.74
CA VAL A 5 15.15 18.39 -7.30
C VAL A 5 16.59 18.81 -7.06
N ARG A 6 16.78 19.80 -6.21
CA ARG A 6 18.10 20.20 -5.71
C ARG A 6 18.22 19.95 -4.23
N ARG A 7 19.46 19.82 -3.79
CA ARG A 7 19.81 19.77 -2.39
C ARG A 7 19.14 20.90 -1.62
N SER A 8 18.39 20.54 -0.61
CA SER A 8 17.68 21.47 0.26
C SER A 8 17.33 20.79 1.56
N LYS A 9 16.89 21.60 2.53
CA LYS A 9 16.45 21.15 3.84
C LYS A 9 14.95 21.31 3.94
N ILE A 10 14.32 20.50 4.78
CA ILE A 10 12.92 20.63 5.12
C ILE A 10 12.78 20.99 6.60
N LYS A 11 11.72 21.72 6.95
CA LYS A 11 11.45 22.08 8.34
C LYS A 11 9.96 22.26 8.61
N GLY A 12 9.56 22.06 9.87
CA GLY A 12 8.23 22.38 10.35
C GLY A 12 7.39 21.14 10.69
N GLY A 13 6.07 21.27 10.55
CA GLY A 13 5.10 20.23 10.93
C GLY A 13 4.15 19.89 9.79
N ILE A 14 3.81 18.61 9.67
CA ILE A 14 2.83 18.11 8.69
C ILE A 14 1.94 17.02 9.31
N ILE A 15 0.73 16.87 8.78
CA ILE A 15 -0.15 15.74 9.11
C ILE A 15 0.17 14.61 8.14
N ALA A 16 0.37 13.39 8.64
CA ALA A 16 0.63 12.24 7.80
C ALA A 16 -0.45 12.07 6.73
N PRO A 17 -0.07 11.72 5.48
CA PRO A 17 -1.04 11.37 4.45
C PRO A 17 -1.91 10.21 4.92
N PRO A 18 -3.20 10.17 4.56
CA PRO A 18 -4.08 9.09 4.98
C PRO A 18 -3.71 7.76 4.33
N SER A 19 -3.92 6.65 5.03
CA SER A 19 -3.55 5.33 4.54
C SER A 19 -4.44 4.83 3.41
N LYS A 20 -3.80 4.53 2.27
CA LYS A 20 -4.45 3.89 1.11
C LYS A 20 -5.07 2.54 1.48
N SER A 21 -4.34 1.75 2.27
CA SER A 21 -4.72 0.39 2.65
C SER A 21 -5.95 0.36 3.56
N TYR A 22 -6.05 1.28 4.50
CA TYR A 22 -7.26 1.46 5.31
C TYR A 22 -8.41 2.02 4.50
N THR A 23 -8.15 3.00 3.62
CA THR A 23 -9.19 3.59 2.78
C THR A 23 -9.89 2.54 1.92
N HIS A 24 -9.15 1.66 1.24
CA HIS A 24 -9.73 0.56 0.45
C HIS A 24 -10.65 -0.35 1.28
N ARG A 25 -10.19 -0.77 2.46
CA ARG A 25 -10.93 -1.70 3.33
C ARG A 25 -12.16 -1.04 3.94
N ALA A 26 -12.03 0.21 4.40
CA ALA A 26 -13.14 0.98 4.93
C ALA A 26 -14.24 1.14 3.86
N ILE A 27 -13.88 1.51 2.62
CA ILE A 27 -14.85 1.61 1.51
C ILE A 27 -15.50 0.25 1.21
N ALA A 28 -14.70 -0.81 1.10
CA ALA A 28 -15.21 -2.15 0.78
C ALA A 28 -16.21 -2.64 1.84
N ILE A 29 -15.85 -2.54 3.13
CA ILE A 29 -16.70 -2.97 4.25
C ILE A 29 -17.93 -2.06 4.39
N ALA A 30 -17.77 -0.74 4.29
CA ALA A 30 -18.87 0.22 4.32
C ALA A 30 -19.89 0.01 3.18
N SER A 31 -19.41 -0.33 1.97
CA SER A 31 -20.28 -0.60 0.81
C SER A 31 -21.19 -1.82 0.99
N LEU A 32 -20.86 -2.69 1.93
CA LEU A 32 -21.62 -3.88 2.30
C LEU A 32 -22.42 -3.70 3.60
N GLY A 33 -22.21 -2.59 4.33
CA GLY A 33 -22.99 -2.22 5.50
C GLY A 33 -24.28 -1.48 5.14
N LYS A 34 -24.87 -0.81 6.14
CA LYS A 34 -26.06 0.04 5.95
C LYS A 34 -25.70 1.48 5.62
N LYS A 35 -25.08 2.19 6.57
CA LYS A 35 -24.62 3.57 6.40
C LYS A 35 -23.32 3.78 7.16
N SER A 36 -22.38 4.47 6.52
CA SER A 36 -21.03 4.70 7.04
C SER A 36 -20.52 6.09 6.67
N ASP A 37 -19.91 6.77 7.64
CA ASP A 37 -19.12 7.98 7.42
C ASP A 37 -17.63 7.65 7.55
N ILE A 38 -16.87 7.84 6.46
CA ILE A 38 -15.42 7.62 6.42
C ILE A 38 -14.71 8.98 6.41
N PHE A 39 -13.98 9.29 7.47
CA PHE A 39 -13.26 10.54 7.65
C PHE A 39 -11.81 10.45 7.20
N TYR A 40 -11.32 11.53 6.61
CA TYR A 40 -9.96 11.69 6.08
C TYR A 40 -9.51 10.56 5.13
N PRO A 41 -10.34 10.10 4.18
CA PRO A 41 -9.93 9.06 3.26
C PRO A 41 -8.82 9.57 2.32
N LEU A 42 -8.00 8.65 1.84
CA LEU A 42 -7.11 8.95 0.72
C LEU A 42 -7.94 9.00 -0.57
N ILE A 43 -7.95 10.14 -1.27
CA ILE A 43 -8.52 10.24 -2.61
C ILE A 43 -7.38 10.11 -3.63
N SER A 44 -7.28 8.96 -4.28
CA SER A 44 -6.36 8.70 -5.38
C SER A 44 -7.07 7.92 -6.49
N GLU A 45 -6.40 7.68 -7.61
CA GLU A 45 -6.96 6.87 -8.71
C GLU A 45 -7.39 5.49 -8.23
N ASP A 46 -6.59 4.86 -7.35
CA ASP A 46 -6.88 3.54 -6.79
C ASP A 46 -8.14 3.54 -5.93
N THR A 47 -8.27 4.48 -4.99
CA THR A 47 -9.43 4.52 -4.08
C THR A 47 -10.67 5.05 -4.78
N THR A 48 -10.51 5.88 -5.81
CA THR A 48 -11.60 6.26 -6.71
C THR A 48 -12.13 5.05 -7.49
N ALA A 49 -11.24 4.16 -7.96
CA ALA A 49 -11.66 2.90 -8.57
C ALA A 49 -12.45 2.01 -7.57
N THR A 50 -12.05 1.99 -6.30
CA THR A 50 -12.81 1.31 -5.23
C THR A 50 -14.18 1.91 -5.01
N LEU A 51 -14.31 3.24 -4.96
CA LEU A 51 -15.60 3.92 -4.83
C LEU A 51 -16.49 3.63 -6.05
N ASN A 52 -15.94 3.62 -7.25
CA ASN A 52 -16.66 3.29 -8.47
C ASN A 52 -17.13 1.83 -8.47
N ALA A 53 -16.28 0.89 -8.05
CA ALA A 53 -16.67 -0.51 -7.92
C ALA A 53 -17.80 -0.70 -6.90
N ALA A 54 -17.76 0.01 -5.77
CA ALA A 54 -18.85 0.03 -4.79
C ALA A 54 -20.17 0.57 -5.40
N LYS A 55 -20.10 1.65 -6.18
CA LYS A 55 -21.26 2.21 -6.91
C LYS A 55 -21.84 1.22 -7.92
N CYS A 56 -20.98 0.54 -8.70
CA CYS A 56 -21.41 -0.47 -9.67
C CYS A 56 -22.18 -1.62 -9.00
N LEU A 57 -21.83 -1.97 -7.76
CA LEU A 57 -22.52 -2.99 -6.97
C LEU A 57 -23.73 -2.45 -6.19
N GLY A 58 -24.10 -1.18 -6.38
CA GLY A 58 -25.33 -0.59 -5.87
C GLY A 58 -25.20 0.23 -4.59
N ALA A 59 -23.98 0.49 -4.09
CA ALA A 59 -23.80 1.43 -2.98
C ALA A 59 -23.97 2.88 -3.47
N VAL A 60 -24.58 3.73 -2.64
CA VAL A 60 -24.62 5.18 -2.89
C VAL A 60 -23.45 5.82 -2.17
N VAL A 61 -22.68 6.63 -2.88
CA VAL A 61 -21.41 7.19 -2.38
C VAL A 61 -21.35 8.67 -2.70
N GLU A 62 -21.19 9.47 -1.65
CA GLU A 62 -21.01 10.92 -1.71
C GLU A 62 -19.68 11.30 -1.06
N TYR A 63 -18.93 12.21 -1.68
CA TYR A 63 -17.69 12.74 -1.12
C TYR A 63 -17.84 14.24 -0.90
N ASP A 64 -17.68 14.66 0.36
CA ASP A 64 -17.55 16.06 0.73
C ASP A 64 -16.06 16.40 0.91
N GLU A 65 -15.52 17.13 -0.05
CA GLU A 65 -14.13 17.58 -0.05
C GLU A 65 -13.83 18.54 1.11
N LYS A 66 -14.78 19.40 1.50
CA LYS A 66 -14.57 20.41 2.56
C LYS A 66 -14.39 19.77 3.92
N SER A 67 -15.25 18.81 4.25
CA SER A 67 -15.13 18.04 5.50
C SER A 67 -14.20 16.83 5.39
N ARG A 68 -13.64 16.57 4.20
CA ARG A 68 -12.82 15.39 3.88
C ARG A 68 -13.51 14.10 4.33
N LYS A 69 -14.78 13.94 3.95
CA LYS A 69 -15.63 12.83 4.40
C LYS A 69 -16.29 12.13 3.21
N ILE A 70 -16.26 10.80 3.20
CA ILE A 70 -17.08 9.98 2.30
C ILE A 70 -18.26 9.45 3.10
N MET A 71 -19.48 9.66 2.58
CA MET A 71 -20.70 9.06 3.09
C MET A 71 -21.08 7.90 2.17
N ILE A 72 -21.29 6.72 2.73
CA ILE A 72 -21.67 5.52 1.99
C ILE A 72 -22.98 4.99 2.55
N GLU A 73 -23.99 4.84 1.69
CA GLU A 73 -25.15 3.99 1.95
C GLU A 73 -24.89 2.67 1.22
N GLY A 74 -24.64 1.63 2.01
CA GLY A 74 -24.20 0.34 1.51
C GLY A 74 -25.37 -0.55 1.07
N THR A 75 -25.01 -1.77 0.69
CA THR A 75 -25.93 -2.76 0.10
C THR A 75 -26.50 -3.74 1.13
N GLU A 76 -26.21 -3.56 2.42
CA GLU A 76 -26.62 -4.45 3.52
C GLU A 76 -26.32 -5.94 3.22
N GLY A 77 -25.12 -6.20 2.70
CA GLY A 77 -24.63 -7.53 2.33
C GLY A 77 -25.24 -8.13 1.07
N LYS A 78 -26.00 -7.34 0.29
CA LYS A 78 -26.69 -7.78 -0.93
C LYS A 78 -26.30 -6.91 -2.12
N PRO A 79 -25.03 -6.96 -2.57
CA PRO A 79 -24.61 -6.21 -3.74
C PRO A 79 -25.40 -6.64 -4.98
N ARG A 80 -25.68 -5.67 -5.84
CA ARG A 80 -26.42 -5.87 -7.09
C ARG A 80 -25.46 -6.33 -8.18
N THR A 81 -25.97 -7.11 -9.12
CA THR A 81 -25.26 -7.39 -10.36
C THR A 81 -25.08 -6.09 -11.15
N PRO A 82 -23.85 -5.71 -11.50
CA PRO A 82 -23.58 -4.47 -12.20
C PRO A 82 -24.08 -4.54 -13.65
N GLU A 83 -24.50 -3.40 -14.19
CA GLU A 83 -24.93 -3.29 -15.59
C GLU A 83 -23.76 -3.29 -16.60
N ASP A 84 -22.55 -2.96 -16.13
CA ASP A 84 -21.34 -2.84 -16.95
C ASP A 84 -20.12 -3.46 -16.23
N VAL A 85 -19.02 -3.56 -16.96
CA VAL A 85 -17.73 -4.06 -16.47
C VAL A 85 -17.19 -3.14 -15.37
N ILE A 86 -16.83 -3.72 -14.22
CA ILE A 86 -16.15 -3.01 -13.15
C ILE A 86 -14.68 -2.81 -13.57
N ASN A 87 -14.28 -1.55 -13.79
CA ASN A 87 -12.91 -1.20 -14.11
C ASN A 87 -12.13 -0.81 -12.84
N ALA A 88 -11.20 -1.66 -12.42
CA ALA A 88 -10.33 -1.44 -11.28
C ALA A 88 -9.12 -0.52 -11.58
N ALA A 89 -9.05 0.07 -12.78
CA ALA A 89 -7.91 0.85 -13.26
C ALA A 89 -6.60 0.05 -13.08
N ASN A 90 -5.60 0.60 -12.38
CA ASN A 90 -4.36 -0.11 -12.03
C ASN A 90 -4.37 -0.70 -10.60
N SER A 91 -5.51 -0.63 -9.90
CA SER A 91 -5.63 -0.98 -8.48
C SER A 91 -5.80 -2.48 -8.27
N GLY A 92 -4.71 -3.16 -7.89
CA GLY A 92 -4.74 -4.57 -7.51
C GLY A 92 -5.68 -4.87 -6.33
N THR A 93 -5.71 -3.96 -5.35
CA THR A 93 -6.58 -4.07 -4.17
C THR A 93 -8.05 -4.01 -4.58
N THR A 94 -8.43 -3.05 -5.42
CA THR A 94 -9.81 -2.94 -5.93
C THR A 94 -10.20 -4.20 -6.68
N LEU A 95 -9.39 -4.65 -7.64
CA LEU A 95 -9.69 -5.86 -8.42
C LEU A 95 -9.93 -7.06 -7.50
N ARG A 96 -9.03 -7.33 -6.55
CA ARG A 96 -9.10 -8.53 -5.71
C ARG A 96 -10.25 -8.46 -4.71
N PHE A 97 -10.43 -7.33 -4.03
CA PHE A 97 -11.54 -7.17 -3.07
C PHE A 97 -12.88 -7.30 -3.78
N PHE A 98 -13.05 -6.59 -4.90
CA PHE A 98 -14.32 -6.61 -5.61
C PHE A 98 -14.54 -7.90 -6.41
N THR A 99 -13.50 -8.67 -6.74
CA THR A 99 -13.66 -10.04 -7.24
C THR A 99 -14.33 -10.92 -6.18
N ALA A 100 -13.86 -10.89 -4.93
CA ALA A 100 -14.48 -11.65 -3.86
C ALA A 100 -15.88 -11.11 -3.51
N ILE A 101 -16.07 -9.79 -3.41
CA ILE A 101 -17.37 -9.18 -3.12
C ILE A 101 -18.39 -9.51 -4.22
N SER A 102 -17.97 -9.57 -5.48
CA SER A 102 -18.85 -9.92 -6.59
C SER A 102 -19.42 -11.35 -6.50
N SER A 103 -18.77 -12.25 -5.75
CA SER A 103 -19.32 -13.57 -5.45
C SER A 103 -20.55 -13.54 -4.52
N LEU A 104 -20.92 -12.37 -3.99
CA LEU A 104 -22.16 -12.17 -3.22
C LEU A 104 -23.35 -11.75 -4.09
N CYS A 105 -23.12 -11.46 -5.38
CA CYS A 105 -24.17 -11.09 -6.33
C CYS A 105 -24.96 -12.31 -6.81
N ASP A 106 -26.22 -12.11 -7.21
CA ASP A 106 -27.04 -13.19 -7.79
C ASP A 106 -26.65 -13.50 -9.25
N GLY A 107 -26.32 -12.47 -10.04
CA GLY A 107 -25.91 -12.58 -11.44
C GLY A 107 -24.39 -12.67 -11.66
N ALA A 108 -23.97 -12.43 -12.91
CA ALA A 108 -22.56 -12.46 -13.31
C ALA A 108 -21.96 -11.05 -13.34
N THR A 109 -20.74 -10.94 -12.86
CA THR A 109 -19.94 -9.71 -12.87
C THR A 109 -18.70 -9.91 -13.72
N VAL A 110 -18.21 -8.83 -14.34
CA VAL A 110 -16.93 -8.82 -15.05
C VAL A 110 -16.07 -7.71 -14.48
N LEU A 111 -14.85 -8.04 -14.07
CA LEU A 111 -13.89 -7.09 -13.51
C LEU A 111 -12.66 -7.02 -14.42
N THR A 112 -12.21 -5.81 -14.74
CA THR A 112 -11.05 -5.55 -15.58
C THR A 112 -10.16 -4.46 -15.00
N GLY A 113 -9.09 -4.13 -15.71
CA GLY A 113 -8.19 -3.03 -15.39
C GLY A 113 -7.43 -2.54 -16.60
N ASP A 114 -6.37 -1.80 -16.37
CA ASP A 114 -5.42 -1.37 -17.39
C ASP A 114 -4.53 -2.53 -17.89
N SER A 115 -3.59 -2.22 -18.79
CA SER A 115 -2.68 -3.21 -19.38
C SER A 115 -1.69 -3.81 -18.39
N SER A 116 -1.38 -3.12 -17.29
CA SER A 116 -0.51 -3.63 -16.22
C SER A 116 -1.29 -4.60 -15.34
N LEU A 117 -2.48 -4.20 -14.89
CA LEU A 117 -3.32 -4.99 -14.00
C LEU A 117 -3.79 -6.29 -14.65
N ARG A 118 -4.05 -6.29 -15.97
CA ARG A 118 -4.36 -7.50 -16.77
C ARG A 118 -3.21 -8.50 -16.93
N LYS A 119 -2.03 -8.22 -16.39
CA LYS A 119 -0.90 -9.16 -16.33
C LYS A 119 -0.67 -9.71 -14.92
N ARG A 120 -1.33 -9.17 -13.89
CA ARG A 120 -1.12 -9.59 -12.50
C ARG A 120 -1.90 -10.87 -12.19
N PRO A 121 -1.26 -11.88 -11.57
CA PRO A 121 -1.90 -13.15 -11.26
C PRO A 121 -2.95 -13.02 -10.13
N ASN A 122 -4.07 -13.72 -10.29
CA ASN A 122 -5.15 -13.84 -9.30
C ASN A 122 -5.65 -15.29 -9.13
N SER A 123 -5.03 -16.28 -9.78
CA SER A 123 -5.46 -17.68 -9.73
C SER A 123 -5.73 -18.22 -8.32
N PRO A 124 -4.89 -17.94 -7.29
CA PRO A 124 -5.17 -18.44 -5.94
C PRO A 124 -6.50 -17.94 -5.37
N LEU A 125 -6.89 -16.70 -5.67
CA LEU A 125 -8.18 -16.15 -5.26
C LEU A 125 -9.33 -16.80 -6.04
N LEU A 126 -9.18 -16.99 -7.36
CA LEU A 126 -10.23 -17.60 -8.19
C LEU A 126 -10.50 -19.04 -7.77
N VAL A 127 -9.45 -19.83 -7.52
CA VAL A 127 -9.57 -21.20 -6.99
C VAL A 127 -10.29 -21.19 -5.65
N ALA A 128 -9.88 -20.32 -4.72
CA ALA A 128 -10.53 -20.25 -3.42
C ALA A 128 -12.02 -19.89 -3.48
N LEU A 129 -12.41 -18.99 -4.39
CA LEU A 129 -13.81 -18.64 -4.61
C LEU A 129 -14.61 -19.81 -5.20
N ASN A 130 -13.99 -20.62 -6.07
CA ASN A 130 -14.59 -21.85 -6.60
C ASN A 130 -14.79 -22.91 -5.51
N ASP A 131 -13.77 -23.13 -4.66
CA ASP A 131 -13.85 -24.05 -3.52
C ASP A 131 -14.98 -23.67 -2.55
N LEU A 132 -15.20 -22.36 -2.36
CA LEU A 132 -16.25 -21.80 -1.49
C LEU A 132 -17.64 -21.70 -2.16
N GLY A 133 -17.81 -22.30 -3.35
CA GLY A 133 -19.10 -22.54 -3.97
C GLY A 133 -19.60 -21.47 -4.96
N SER A 134 -18.81 -20.43 -5.25
CA SER A 134 -19.06 -19.52 -6.37
C SER A 134 -18.39 -20.02 -7.66
N GLU A 135 -18.57 -19.34 -8.79
CA GLU A 135 -17.84 -19.62 -10.02
C GLU A 135 -17.03 -18.38 -10.45
N ALA A 136 -15.71 -18.49 -10.41
CA ALA A 136 -14.77 -17.42 -10.71
C ALA A 136 -13.67 -17.89 -11.68
N PHE A 137 -13.51 -17.20 -12.81
CA PHE A 137 -12.52 -17.56 -13.84
C PHE A 137 -12.00 -16.33 -14.61
N SER A 138 -10.81 -16.47 -15.20
CA SER A 138 -10.27 -15.48 -16.14
C SER A 138 -10.80 -15.74 -17.55
N THR A 139 -11.18 -14.70 -18.27
CA THR A 139 -11.60 -14.82 -19.68
C THR A 139 -10.47 -15.32 -20.59
N LYS A 140 -9.21 -15.22 -20.14
CA LYS A 140 -8.03 -15.69 -20.87
C LYS A 140 -7.57 -17.09 -20.43
N GLY A 141 -8.15 -17.65 -19.36
CA GLY A 141 -7.72 -18.93 -18.78
C GLY A 141 -6.36 -18.89 -18.07
N ASP A 142 -5.73 -17.71 -17.92
CA ASP A 142 -4.40 -17.54 -17.31
C ASP A 142 -4.45 -17.03 -15.85
N GLY A 143 -5.67 -16.86 -15.31
CA GLY A 143 -5.89 -16.36 -13.95
C GLY A 143 -5.66 -14.86 -13.76
N THR A 144 -5.54 -14.09 -14.84
CA THR A 144 -5.42 -12.62 -14.81
C THR A 144 -6.68 -11.95 -15.36
N ALA A 145 -6.85 -10.65 -15.12
CA ALA A 145 -8.02 -9.92 -15.61
C ALA A 145 -8.08 -9.83 -17.16
N PRO A 146 -9.26 -9.81 -17.80
CA PRO A 146 -10.60 -9.74 -17.18
C PRO A 146 -11.02 -11.01 -16.42
N ILE A 147 -11.64 -10.82 -15.26
CA ILE A 147 -12.17 -11.88 -14.39
C ILE A 147 -13.70 -11.86 -14.44
N VAL A 148 -14.31 -13.02 -14.56
CA VAL A 148 -15.75 -13.23 -14.45
C VAL A 148 -16.04 -13.92 -13.13
N VAL A 149 -17.02 -13.40 -12.38
CA VAL A 149 -17.52 -14.03 -11.14
C VAL A 149 -19.03 -14.14 -11.22
N LYS A 150 -19.59 -15.33 -11.00
CA LYS A 150 -21.03 -15.59 -10.96
C LYS A 150 -21.35 -16.67 -9.93
N GLY A 151 -22.62 -16.76 -9.55
CA GLY A 151 -23.05 -17.69 -8.50
C GLY A 151 -22.66 -17.19 -7.11
N ARG A 152 -23.47 -17.57 -6.12
CA ARG A 152 -23.33 -17.07 -4.75
C ARG A 152 -22.28 -17.85 -3.97
N LEU A 153 -21.44 -17.12 -3.23
CA LEU A 153 -20.53 -17.65 -2.23
C LEU A 153 -21.33 -18.36 -1.14
N LYS A 154 -21.05 -19.65 -0.93
CA LYS A 154 -21.76 -20.47 0.06
C LYS A 154 -21.00 -20.61 1.36
N GLY A 155 -19.67 -20.52 1.32
CA GLY A 155 -18.78 -20.94 2.42
C GLY A 155 -18.30 -22.37 2.23
N GLY A 156 -17.65 -22.94 3.25
CA GLY A 156 -16.99 -24.25 3.15
C GLY A 156 -15.49 -24.17 3.46
N GLU A 157 -14.68 -25.00 2.81
CA GLU A 157 -13.24 -25.08 3.09
C GLU A 157 -12.43 -24.71 1.86
N THR A 158 -11.35 -23.96 2.06
CA THR A 158 -10.37 -23.70 1.00
C THR A 158 -8.97 -23.52 1.55
N ALA A 159 -7.97 -23.80 0.72
CA ALA A 159 -6.58 -23.50 1.01
C ALA A 159 -5.93 -22.82 -0.20
N LEU A 160 -5.19 -21.73 0.04
CA LEU A 160 -4.49 -21.01 -1.02
C LEU A 160 -3.06 -20.66 -0.64
N ASP A 161 -2.20 -20.58 -1.65
CA ASP A 161 -0.87 -19.97 -1.50
C ASP A 161 -0.98 -18.44 -1.60
N ALA A 162 -0.62 -17.77 -0.52
CA ALA A 162 -0.68 -16.31 -0.38
C ALA A 162 0.71 -15.65 -0.45
N SER A 163 1.74 -16.35 -0.96
CA SER A 163 3.08 -15.80 -1.18
C SER A 163 3.09 -14.62 -2.16
N VAL A 164 2.25 -14.69 -3.19
CA VAL A 164 2.14 -13.68 -4.24
C VAL A 164 1.42 -12.42 -3.73
N SER A 165 0.36 -12.58 -2.93
CA SER A 165 -0.35 -11.42 -2.38
C SER A 165 -1.24 -11.75 -1.18
N SER A 166 -1.05 -11.00 -0.08
CA SER A 166 -1.96 -10.99 1.09
C SER A 166 -3.36 -10.45 0.79
N GLN A 167 -3.54 -9.76 -0.34
CA GLN A 167 -4.83 -9.21 -0.75
C GLN A 167 -5.86 -10.31 -1.05
N PHE A 168 -5.43 -11.52 -1.39
CA PHE A 168 -6.33 -12.66 -1.57
C PHE A 168 -7.03 -13.02 -0.26
N ILE A 169 -6.27 -13.14 0.84
CA ILE A 169 -6.83 -13.40 2.17
C ILE A 169 -7.73 -12.26 2.61
N SER A 170 -7.27 -11.02 2.46
CA SER A 170 -8.09 -9.85 2.83
C SER A 170 -9.43 -9.80 2.07
N ALA A 171 -9.42 -10.13 0.77
CA ALA A 171 -10.65 -10.21 -0.04
C ALA A 171 -11.62 -11.27 0.49
N LEU A 172 -11.12 -12.47 0.81
CA LEU A 172 -11.93 -13.55 1.37
C LEU A 172 -12.48 -13.19 2.75
N LEU A 173 -11.69 -12.57 3.63
CA LEU A 173 -12.15 -12.14 4.95
C LEU A 173 -13.24 -11.06 4.89
N ILE A 174 -13.30 -10.28 3.82
CA ILE A 174 -14.37 -9.29 3.57
C ILE A 174 -15.62 -9.95 2.97
N ALA A 175 -15.51 -11.02 2.19
CA ALA A 175 -16.66 -11.64 1.54
C ALA A 175 -17.30 -12.75 2.38
N CYS A 176 -16.49 -13.61 2.99
CA CYS A 176 -16.94 -14.82 3.68
C CYS A 176 -17.89 -14.58 4.89
N PRO A 177 -17.78 -13.47 5.66
CA PRO A 177 -18.75 -13.21 6.72
C PRO A 177 -20.20 -13.07 6.21
N LEU A 178 -20.36 -12.70 4.93
CA LEU A 178 -21.65 -12.52 4.28
C LEU A 178 -22.10 -13.76 3.49
N ALA A 179 -21.31 -14.84 3.51
CA ALA A 179 -21.68 -16.11 2.90
C ALA A 179 -22.80 -16.81 3.68
N GLU A 180 -23.47 -17.77 3.05
CA GLU A 180 -24.56 -18.54 3.67
C GLU A 180 -24.11 -19.41 4.85
N LYS A 181 -22.90 -19.97 4.76
CA LYS A 181 -22.31 -20.89 5.73
C LYS A 181 -20.94 -20.40 6.17
N ASN A 182 -20.49 -20.97 7.29
CA ASN A 182 -19.14 -20.73 7.80
C ASN A 182 -18.07 -21.15 6.79
N SER A 183 -16.93 -20.48 6.84
CA SER A 183 -15.78 -20.76 5.99
C SER A 183 -14.55 -21.06 6.83
N HIS A 184 -13.82 -22.12 6.47
CA HIS A 184 -12.49 -22.42 6.98
C HIS A 184 -11.47 -22.16 5.88
N ILE A 185 -10.59 -21.18 6.11
CA ILE A 185 -9.60 -20.75 5.10
C ILE A 185 -8.20 -21.04 5.65
N VAL A 186 -7.39 -21.76 4.86
CA VAL A 186 -5.98 -21.98 5.15
C VAL A 186 -5.11 -21.18 4.19
N ALA A 187 -4.43 -20.15 4.70
CA ALA A 187 -3.45 -19.37 3.96
C ALA A 187 -2.06 -20.00 4.12
N ARG A 188 -1.46 -20.46 3.04
CA ARG A 188 -0.08 -20.96 3.00
C ARG A 188 0.87 -19.83 2.59
N ASN A 189 2.08 -19.83 3.12
CA ASN A 189 3.14 -18.89 2.75
C ASN A 189 2.74 -17.40 2.82
N LEU A 190 1.84 -17.03 3.75
CA LEU A 190 1.33 -15.67 3.86
C LEU A 190 2.49 -14.69 4.08
N THR A 191 2.59 -13.73 3.17
CA THR A 191 3.47 -12.57 3.26
C THR A 191 2.64 -11.36 3.68
N SER A 192 3.29 -10.36 4.29
CA SER A 192 2.62 -9.09 4.63
C SER A 192 1.33 -9.29 5.46
N VAL A 193 1.45 -10.13 6.50
CA VAL A 193 0.46 -10.40 7.55
C VAL A 193 -0.18 -9.12 8.12
N PRO A 194 0.55 -8.00 8.32
CA PRO A 194 -0.06 -6.75 8.77
C PRO A 194 -1.28 -6.31 7.96
N TYR A 195 -1.30 -6.55 6.64
CA TYR A 195 -2.46 -6.23 5.80
C TYR A 195 -3.68 -7.10 6.10
N MET A 196 -3.49 -8.35 6.50
CA MET A 196 -4.57 -9.21 6.98
C MET A 196 -5.09 -8.69 8.32
N ILE A 197 -4.19 -8.30 9.24
CA ILE A 197 -4.56 -7.76 10.56
C ILE A 197 -5.36 -6.45 10.42
N MET A 198 -4.97 -5.54 9.51
CA MET A 198 -5.79 -4.35 9.19
C MET A 198 -7.20 -4.71 8.77
N THR A 199 -7.37 -5.79 7.99
CA THR A 199 -8.70 -6.24 7.57
C THR A 199 -9.50 -6.72 8.77
N ALA A 200 -8.90 -7.53 9.64
CA ALA A 200 -9.54 -8.00 10.87
C ALA A 200 -9.92 -6.83 11.80
N GLU A 201 -9.06 -5.82 11.98
CA GLU A 201 -9.33 -4.65 12.81
C GLU A 201 -10.57 -3.86 12.34
N ILE A 202 -10.72 -3.65 11.03
CA ILE A 202 -11.87 -2.92 10.48
C ILE A 202 -13.14 -3.78 10.52
N LEU A 203 -13.01 -5.10 10.30
CA LEU A 203 -14.14 -6.04 10.46
C LEU A 203 -14.64 -6.06 11.90
N GLU A 204 -13.73 -6.05 12.88
CA GLU A 204 -14.08 -5.99 14.30
C GLU A 204 -14.83 -4.69 14.62
N LYS A 205 -14.34 -3.54 14.14
CA LYS A 205 -15.06 -2.25 14.22
C LYS A 205 -16.43 -2.27 13.50
N ALA A 206 -16.60 -3.15 12.52
CA ALA A 206 -17.85 -3.40 11.83
C ALA A 206 -18.73 -4.47 12.50
N GLY A 207 -18.35 -4.96 13.70
CA GLY A 207 -19.12 -5.94 14.46
C GLY A 207 -18.86 -7.41 14.06
N VAL A 208 -17.79 -7.69 13.33
CA VAL A 208 -17.42 -9.05 12.88
C VAL A 208 -16.03 -9.41 13.34
N GLU A 209 -15.95 -10.35 14.27
CA GLU A 209 -14.69 -10.97 14.68
C GLU A 209 -14.30 -12.07 13.70
N VAL A 210 -13.00 -12.17 13.39
CA VAL A 210 -12.43 -13.24 12.58
C VAL A 210 -11.33 -13.92 13.38
N PRO A 211 -11.64 -15.01 14.11
CA PRO A 211 -10.62 -15.80 14.77
C PRO A 211 -9.62 -16.40 13.77
N PHE A 212 -8.33 -16.22 14.04
CA PHE A 212 -7.27 -16.84 13.27
C PHE A 212 -6.14 -17.35 14.16
N SER A 213 -5.50 -18.42 13.70
CA SER A 213 -4.35 -19.02 14.38
C SER A 213 -3.22 -19.28 13.40
N ARG A 214 -1.98 -19.16 13.90
CA ARG A 214 -0.79 -19.53 13.15
C ARG A 214 -0.58 -21.03 13.31
N VAL A 215 -0.66 -21.78 12.21
CA VAL A 215 -0.58 -23.26 12.25
C VAL A 215 0.87 -23.72 12.14
N HIS A 216 1.66 -23.13 11.24
CA HIS A 216 3.09 -23.43 11.08
C HIS A 216 3.79 -22.34 10.23
N ASP A 217 4.96 -21.85 10.65
CA ASP A 217 5.74 -20.86 9.90
C ASP A 217 4.89 -19.70 9.33
N SER A 218 4.73 -19.59 8.02
CA SER A 218 3.89 -18.55 7.39
C SER A 218 2.49 -19.03 7.02
N HIS A 219 1.99 -20.07 7.70
CA HIS A 219 0.66 -20.64 7.49
C HIS A 219 -0.32 -20.18 8.57
N TYR A 220 -1.48 -19.70 8.12
CA TYR A 220 -2.54 -19.20 8.98
C TYR A 220 -3.86 -19.91 8.66
N SER A 221 -4.63 -20.21 9.70
CA SER A 221 -5.97 -20.78 9.59
C SER A 221 -6.98 -19.76 10.11
N PHE A 222 -8.06 -19.54 9.36
CA PHE A 222 -9.12 -18.60 9.69
C PHE A 222 -10.44 -19.34 9.81
N GLN A 223 -11.17 -19.09 10.89
CA GLN A 223 -12.54 -19.55 11.06
C GLN A 223 -13.45 -18.34 10.88
N VAL A 224 -14.20 -18.31 9.77
CA VAL A 224 -15.06 -17.17 9.41
C VAL A 224 -16.52 -17.59 9.54
N GLU A 225 -17.25 -16.98 10.46
CA GLU A 225 -18.68 -17.23 10.61
C GLU A 225 -19.48 -16.57 9.48
N GLY A 226 -20.37 -17.32 8.84
CA GLY A 226 -21.27 -16.81 7.79
C GLY A 226 -22.51 -16.11 8.37
N GLY A 227 -23.32 -15.51 7.49
CA GLY A 227 -24.60 -14.88 7.86
C GLY A 227 -24.48 -13.60 8.71
N LYS A 228 -23.30 -12.98 8.73
CA LYS A 228 -23.03 -11.74 9.46
C LYS A 228 -23.57 -10.51 8.72
N ARG A 229 -23.50 -9.37 9.39
CA ARG A 229 -23.79 -8.03 8.85
C ARG A 229 -22.70 -7.08 9.29
N TYR A 230 -22.45 -6.04 8.52
CA TYR A 230 -21.47 -5.02 8.85
C TYR A 230 -22.13 -3.76 9.39
N GLU A 231 -21.67 -3.33 10.56
CA GLU A 231 -22.13 -2.14 11.28
C GLU A 231 -21.02 -1.10 11.47
N LEU A 232 -20.26 -0.81 10.40
CA LEU A 232 -19.22 0.23 10.42
C LEU A 232 -19.84 1.64 10.32
N ARG A 233 -20.35 2.21 11.41
CA ARG A 233 -21.04 3.52 11.36
C ARG A 233 -20.13 4.68 11.03
N GLU A 234 -18.96 4.73 11.66
CA GLU A 234 -17.97 5.78 11.46
C GLU A 234 -16.58 5.16 11.44
N PHE A 235 -15.71 5.66 10.57
CA PHE A 235 -14.32 5.24 10.50
C PHE A 235 -13.41 6.40 10.13
N THR A 236 -12.42 6.70 10.97
CA THR A 236 -11.37 7.67 10.65
C THR A 236 -10.15 6.95 10.10
N VAL A 237 -9.72 7.29 8.89
CA VAL A 237 -8.55 6.68 8.26
C VAL A 237 -7.28 7.19 8.96
N PRO A 238 -6.40 6.29 9.45
CA PRO A 238 -5.16 6.69 10.11
C PRO A 238 -4.13 7.22 9.10
N GLY A 239 -3.12 7.93 9.61
CA GLY A 239 -1.96 8.32 8.80
C GLY A 239 -1.16 7.11 8.31
N ASP A 240 -0.60 7.22 7.11
CA ASP A 240 0.11 6.15 6.40
C ASP A 240 1.58 6.14 6.76
N PHE A 241 2.06 5.09 7.43
CA PHE A 241 3.48 4.98 7.76
C PHE A 241 4.35 4.76 6.53
N SER A 242 3.87 4.02 5.54
CA SER A 242 4.61 3.78 4.28
C SER A 242 4.92 5.09 3.55
N SER A 243 3.94 5.98 3.42
CA SER A 243 4.09 7.26 2.73
C SER A 243 4.80 8.29 3.60
N SER A 244 4.56 8.25 4.91
CA SER A 244 5.29 9.10 5.87
C SER A 244 6.77 8.74 5.96
N SER A 245 7.15 7.49 5.65
CA SER A 245 8.55 7.05 5.64
C SER A 245 9.44 7.94 4.78
N TYR A 246 8.91 8.47 3.67
CA TYR A 246 9.61 9.38 2.78
C TYR A 246 9.92 10.72 3.47
N LEU A 247 8.95 11.29 4.20
CA LEU A 247 9.12 12.53 4.94
C LEU A 247 10.11 12.36 6.11
N LEU A 248 9.98 11.25 6.84
CA LEU A 248 10.86 10.92 7.96
C LEU A 248 12.30 10.69 7.47
N ALA A 249 12.47 9.96 6.36
CA ALA A 249 13.78 9.76 5.75
C ALA A 249 14.35 11.07 5.19
N ALA A 250 13.55 11.93 4.55
CA ALA A 250 13.99 13.25 4.10
C ALA A 250 14.63 14.04 5.24
N ALA A 251 13.96 14.06 6.40
CA ALA A 251 14.45 14.74 7.60
C ALA A 251 15.71 14.08 8.16
N ALA A 252 15.80 12.75 8.19
CA ALA A 252 16.98 12.04 8.68
C ALA A 252 18.21 12.18 7.76
N LEU A 253 17.99 12.26 6.45
CA LEU A 253 19.04 12.34 5.43
C LEU A 253 19.63 13.73 5.25
N THR A 254 18.96 14.76 5.77
CA THR A 254 19.34 16.16 5.58
C THR A 254 19.44 16.84 6.94
N ASP A 255 20.16 17.96 7.03
CA ASP A 255 20.26 18.74 8.28
C ASP A 255 18.96 19.54 8.51
N SER A 256 17.89 18.81 8.83
CA SER A 256 16.46 19.18 8.82
C SER A 256 15.78 18.79 10.14
N GLU A 257 14.66 19.46 10.46
CA GLU A 257 13.87 19.18 11.66
C GLU A 257 12.38 19.11 11.29
N LEU A 258 11.78 17.93 11.43
CA LEU A 258 10.42 17.66 10.99
C LEU A 258 9.59 17.02 12.10
N LYS A 259 8.33 17.46 12.18
CA LYS A 259 7.28 16.84 12.98
C LYS A 259 6.17 16.30 12.08
N VAL A 260 5.86 15.00 12.19
CA VAL A 260 4.76 14.35 11.48
C VAL A 260 3.72 13.90 12.50
N SER A 261 2.49 14.41 12.37
CA SER A 261 1.36 14.09 13.25
C SER A 261 0.41 13.07 12.60
N ASN A 262 -0.55 12.54 13.37
CA ASN A 262 -1.51 11.51 12.95
C ASN A 262 -0.87 10.14 12.63
N LEU A 263 0.24 9.82 13.27
CA LEU A 263 0.92 8.52 13.23
C LEU A 263 0.73 7.78 14.54
N PHE A 264 -0.48 7.29 14.78
CA PHE A 264 -0.81 6.48 15.95
C PHE A 264 -0.39 5.01 15.75
N PRO A 265 -0.09 4.27 16.83
CA PRO A 265 0.05 2.82 16.77
C PRO A 265 -1.15 2.18 16.07
N SER A 266 -0.90 1.26 15.13
CA SER A 266 -1.94 0.59 14.35
C SER A 266 -1.43 -0.73 13.80
N ALA A 267 -2.30 -1.53 13.16
CA ALA A 267 -1.90 -2.75 12.45
C ALA A 267 -0.98 -2.51 11.23
N GLN A 268 -0.58 -1.26 10.95
CA GLN A 268 0.43 -0.95 9.94
C GLN A 268 1.77 -1.50 10.37
N GLY A 269 2.19 -2.58 9.71
CA GLY A 269 3.55 -3.07 9.85
C GLY A 269 4.56 -1.95 9.61
N ASP A 270 4.29 -1.07 8.64
CA ASP A 270 5.23 -0.04 8.20
C ASP A 270 5.53 1.02 9.28
N SER A 271 4.82 1.00 10.42
CA SER A 271 5.24 1.70 11.65
C SER A 271 6.66 1.33 12.09
N ARG A 272 7.15 0.16 11.67
CA ARG A 272 8.54 -0.28 11.83
C ARG A 272 9.57 0.73 11.32
N ILE A 273 9.21 1.64 10.41
CA ILE A 273 10.11 2.71 9.96
C ILE A 273 10.68 3.54 11.12
N VAL A 274 9.88 3.80 12.17
CA VAL A 274 10.33 4.59 13.33
C VAL A 274 11.45 3.84 14.05
N GLY A 275 11.26 2.55 14.31
CA GLY A 275 12.28 1.68 14.90
C GLY A 275 13.51 1.53 14.01
N ILE A 276 13.33 1.36 12.70
CA ILE A 276 14.46 1.24 11.75
C ILE A 276 15.29 2.53 11.74
N LEU A 277 14.65 3.70 11.70
CA LEU A 277 15.35 4.99 11.74
C LEU A 277 16.16 5.15 13.04
N ASN A 278 15.59 4.73 14.18
CA ASN A 278 16.31 4.69 15.45
C ASN A 278 17.48 3.69 15.41
N ASP A 279 17.29 2.48 14.87
CA ASP A 279 18.30 1.43 14.76
C ASP A 279 19.49 1.86 13.89
N VAL A 280 19.26 2.66 12.85
CA VAL A 280 20.34 3.25 12.02
C VAL A 280 20.95 4.51 12.61
N GLY A 281 20.51 4.96 13.80
CA GLY A 281 21.10 6.09 14.52
C GLY A 281 20.52 7.47 14.21
N ALA A 282 19.33 7.57 13.61
CA ALA A 282 18.65 8.86 13.46
C ALA A 282 18.17 9.38 14.82
N ASP A 283 18.20 10.71 15.04
CA ASP A 283 17.52 11.35 16.18
C ASP A 283 16.02 11.42 15.85
N ILE A 284 15.30 10.38 16.25
CA ILE A 284 13.86 10.21 16.05
C ILE A 284 13.17 9.94 17.38
N ARG A 285 11.99 10.53 17.57
CA ARG A 285 11.13 10.30 18.74
C ARG A 285 9.71 10.07 18.30
N TRP A 286 9.03 9.13 18.95
CA TRP A 286 7.62 8.86 18.69
C TRP A 286 6.84 8.98 19.99
N ASP A 287 6.01 10.01 20.05
CA ASP A 287 4.95 10.14 21.04
C ASP A 287 3.75 9.35 20.51
N GLU A 288 3.66 8.08 20.91
CA GLU A 288 2.61 7.15 20.49
C GLU A 288 1.21 7.59 20.93
N GLU A 289 1.10 8.21 22.12
CA GLU A 289 -0.17 8.68 22.68
C GLU A 289 -0.74 9.83 21.86
N ARG A 290 0.12 10.77 21.42
CA ARG A 290 -0.29 11.90 20.58
C ARG A 290 -0.21 11.62 19.09
N GLY A 291 0.33 10.46 18.70
CA GLY A 291 0.54 10.08 17.31
C GLY A 291 1.49 11.03 16.58
N ILE A 292 2.59 11.43 17.23
CA ILE A 292 3.53 12.42 16.73
C ILE A 292 4.93 11.80 16.62
N VAL A 293 5.51 11.83 15.42
CA VAL A 293 6.90 11.45 15.16
C VAL A 293 7.72 12.71 14.87
N GLU A 294 8.81 12.91 15.60
CA GLU A 294 9.75 14.02 15.42
C GLU A 294 11.10 13.48 14.97
N VAL A 295 11.70 14.08 13.95
CA VAL A 295 13.01 13.71 13.40
C VAL A 295 13.90 14.94 13.32
N LYS A 296 15.12 14.81 13.82
CA LYS A 296 16.19 15.80 13.68
C LYS A 296 17.37 15.17 12.95
N GLY A 297 17.63 15.62 11.74
CA GLY A 297 18.82 15.22 11.01
C GLY A 297 20.04 16.03 11.44
N ALA A 298 21.22 15.45 11.28
CA ALA A 298 22.50 16.07 11.63
C ALA A 298 23.39 16.29 10.40
N LYS A 299 24.37 17.20 10.51
CA LYS A 299 25.41 17.39 9.47
C LYS A 299 26.30 16.16 9.38
N GLY A 300 26.35 15.55 8.19
CA GLY A 300 27.05 14.28 7.99
C GLY A 300 26.27 13.18 8.68
N THR A 301 25.28 12.62 7.98
CA THR A 301 24.10 11.90 8.50
C THR A 301 24.31 11.02 9.73
N GLY A 302 25.49 10.41 9.91
CA GLY A 302 25.81 9.53 11.03
C GLY A 302 25.00 8.24 11.01
N LEU A 303 24.28 7.98 9.92
CA LEU A 303 23.39 6.83 9.78
C LEU A 303 24.23 5.59 9.49
N MET A 304 23.95 4.50 10.20
CA MET A 304 24.65 3.23 10.08
C MET A 304 23.90 2.27 9.15
N GLY A 305 24.65 1.45 8.42
CA GLY A 305 24.09 0.36 7.63
C GLY A 305 23.42 -0.70 8.52
N ILE A 306 22.40 -1.36 7.99
CA ILE A 306 21.57 -2.30 8.75
C ILE A 306 21.22 -3.54 7.93
N ARG A 307 21.10 -4.70 8.60
CA ARG A 307 20.48 -5.90 8.01
C ARG A 307 19.03 -6.00 8.46
N VAL A 308 18.10 -5.98 7.51
CA VAL A 308 16.66 -6.03 7.78
C VAL A 308 15.95 -7.06 6.91
N ASN A 309 14.99 -7.77 7.50
CA ASN A 309 14.02 -8.56 6.75
C ASN A 309 12.75 -7.72 6.56
N MET A 310 12.33 -7.55 5.31
CA MET A 310 11.26 -6.65 4.92
C MET A 310 10.04 -7.40 4.38
N ARG A 311 9.91 -8.71 4.67
CA ARG A 311 8.78 -9.54 4.24
C ARG A 311 7.42 -8.96 4.67
N GLU A 312 7.37 -8.40 5.88
CA GLU A 312 6.14 -7.84 6.46
C GLU A 312 5.97 -6.34 6.16
N ASN A 313 7.03 -5.69 5.65
CA ASN A 313 7.12 -4.24 5.43
C ASN A 313 7.65 -3.86 4.05
N PRO A 314 7.25 -4.55 2.97
CA PRO A 314 7.94 -4.46 1.69
C PRO A 314 7.85 -3.06 1.05
N ASP A 315 6.91 -2.25 1.51
CA ASP A 315 6.63 -0.93 1.00
C ASP A 315 7.59 0.15 1.55
N LEU A 316 8.35 -0.17 2.61
CA LEU A 316 9.46 0.64 3.13
C LEU A 316 10.78 0.41 2.38
N VAL A 317 10.89 -0.63 1.53
CA VAL A 317 12.14 -0.99 0.84
C VAL A 317 12.77 0.19 0.07
N PRO A 318 12.00 0.99 -0.71
CA PRO A 318 12.57 2.14 -1.41
C PRO A 318 13.17 3.18 -0.45
N THR A 319 12.53 3.43 0.70
CA THR A 319 13.01 4.36 1.72
C THR A 319 14.30 3.86 2.37
N ILE A 320 14.35 2.58 2.76
CA ILE A 320 15.54 1.97 3.38
C ILE A 320 16.69 1.91 2.40
N ALA A 321 16.44 1.64 1.12
CA ALA A 321 17.49 1.62 0.12
C ALA A 321 18.16 2.99 -0.05
N VAL A 322 17.39 4.09 -0.01
CA VAL A 322 17.93 5.45 -0.05
C VAL A 322 18.76 5.76 1.20
N ILE A 323 18.28 5.35 2.38
CA ILE A 323 19.04 5.47 3.64
C ILE A 323 20.36 4.70 3.55
N GLY A 324 20.30 3.43 3.15
CA GLY A 324 21.47 2.57 3.02
C GLY A 324 22.50 3.09 2.00
N ALA A 325 22.06 3.80 0.95
CA ALA A 325 22.97 4.35 -0.06
C ALA A 325 23.90 5.45 0.47
N VAL A 326 23.51 6.15 1.54
CA VAL A 326 24.33 7.19 2.20
C VAL A 326 24.87 6.78 3.57
N ALA A 327 24.45 5.63 4.09
CA ALA A 327 24.86 5.14 5.40
C ALA A 327 26.36 4.80 5.48
N GLU A 328 26.86 4.66 6.71
CA GLU A 328 28.14 4.09 7.04
C GLU A 328 28.04 2.57 7.18
N GLY A 329 28.74 1.84 6.31
CA GLY A 329 28.69 0.37 6.29
C GLY A 329 27.58 -0.20 5.40
N PRO A 330 27.50 -1.54 5.28
CA PRO A 330 26.58 -2.18 4.37
C PRO A 330 25.15 -2.20 4.91
N THR A 331 24.18 -2.03 4.02
CA THR A 331 22.76 -2.30 4.28
C THR A 331 22.30 -3.51 3.48
N GLU A 332 21.65 -4.47 4.13
CA GLU A 332 21.13 -5.67 3.51
C GLU A 332 19.63 -5.80 3.76
N ILE A 333 18.86 -5.84 2.67
CA ILE A 333 17.41 -5.97 2.67
C ILE A 333 17.08 -7.36 2.15
N THR A 334 16.28 -8.14 2.89
CA THR A 334 15.91 -9.52 2.54
C THR A 334 14.39 -9.76 2.62
N GLY A 335 13.92 -10.88 2.03
CA GLY A 335 12.54 -11.35 2.17
C GLY A 335 11.53 -10.65 1.25
N VAL A 336 11.99 -10.06 0.14
CA VAL A 336 11.18 -9.15 -0.69
C VAL A 336 11.11 -9.54 -2.17
N ALA A 337 11.35 -10.80 -2.55
CA ALA A 337 11.22 -11.23 -3.95
C ALA A 337 9.85 -10.91 -4.57
N HIS A 338 8.78 -10.91 -3.77
CA HIS A 338 7.42 -10.57 -4.24
C HIS A 338 7.29 -9.12 -4.76
N LEU A 339 8.24 -8.22 -4.46
CA LEU A 339 8.27 -6.87 -5.02
C LEU A 339 8.53 -6.83 -6.53
N ARG A 340 8.98 -7.94 -7.14
CA ARG A 340 9.20 -8.08 -8.58
C ARG A 340 7.90 -8.15 -9.39
N TYR A 341 6.81 -8.55 -8.74
CA TYR A 341 5.51 -8.82 -9.37
C TYR A 341 4.43 -7.78 -9.03
N LYS A 342 4.81 -6.62 -8.47
CA LYS A 342 3.87 -5.56 -8.09
C LYS A 342 3.50 -4.67 -9.31
N GLU A 343 3.63 -3.36 -9.18
CA GLU A 343 3.36 -2.41 -10.26
C GLU A 343 4.44 -2.46 -11.33
N THR A 344 5.67 -2.70 -10.89
CA THR A 344 6.90 -2.80 -11.67
C THR A 344 7.81 -3.86 -11.04
N ASP A 345 8.92 -4.21 -11.71
CA ASP A 345 10.03 -4.89 -11.04
C ASP A 345 10.79 -3.87 -10.17
N ARG A 346 10.24 -3.63 -8.98
CA ARG A 346 10.66 -2.55 -8.09
C ARG A 346 12.11 -2.71 -7.63
N LEU A 347 12.58 -3.94 -7.41
CA LEU A 347 13.95 -4.21 -6.97
C LEU A 347 14.95 -3.85 -8.06
N ARG A 348 14.67 -4.26 -9.30
CA ARG A 348 15.50 -3.95 -10.46
C ARG A 348 15.59 -2.46 -10.70
N PHE A 349 14.45 -1.78 -10.83
CA PHE A 349 14.45 -0.36 -11.16
C PHE A 349 15.03 0.51 -10.04
N LEU A 350 14.79 0.18 -8.77
CA LEU A 350 15.44 0.89 -7.66
C LEU A 350 16.98 0.75 -7.70
N THR A 351 17.48 -0.45 -8.02
CA THR A 351 18.91 -0.72 -8.20
C THR A 351 19.51 0.10 -9.34
N GLU A 352 18.86 0.09 -10.50
CA GLU A 352 19.31 0.82 -11.69
C GLU A 352 19.37 2.34 -11.44
N GLU A 353 18.31 2.91 -10.88
CA GLU A 353 18.21 4.37 -10.70
C GLU A 353 19.13 4.88 -9.58
N LEU A 354 19.29 4.15 -8.47
CA LEU A 354 20.25 4.53 -7.43
C LEU A 354 21.70 4.38 -7.91
N ARG A 355 22.02 3.39 -8.77
CA ARG A 355 23.35 3.29 -9.42
C ARG A 355 23.66 4.51 -10.27
N ARG A 356 22.67 5.06 -10.99
CA ARG A 356 22.84 6.31 -11.76
C ARG A 356 23.18 7.49 -10.86
N MET A 357 22.66 7.50 -9.63
CA MET A 357 23.01 8.48 -8.59
C MET A 357 24.34 8.17 -7.87
N GLY A 358 25.09 7.16 -8.33
CA GLY A 358 26.40 6.79 -7.80
C GLY A 358 26.38 5.85 -6.60
N ALA A 359 25.21 5.30 -6.22
CA ALA A 359 25.12 4.31 -5.17
C ALA A 359 25.73 2.97 -5.61
N ARG A 360 26.37 2.27 -4.66
CA ARG A 360 26.85 0.91 -4.85
C ARG A 360 25.80 -0.06 -4.31
N ILE A 361 24.90 -0.48 -5.18
CA ILE A 361 23.80 -1.37 -4.86
C ILE A 361 23.86 -2.59 -5.76
N GLU A 362 23.60 -3.77 -5.20
CA GLU A 362 23.51 -5.04 -5.88
C GLU A 362 22.12 -5.64 -5.63
N GLU A 363 21.47 -6.02 -6.73
CA GLU A 363 20.22 -6.76 -6.70
C GLU A 363 20.51 -8.23 -6.36
N LYS A 364 19.76 -8.78 -5.40
CA LYS A 364 19.76 -10.21 -5.07
C LYS A 364 18.41 -10.81 -5.43
N GLU A 365 18.34 -12.14 -5.50
CA GLU A 365 17.08 -12.85 -5.80
C GLU A 365 15.94 -12.43 -4.85
N GLU A 366 16.23 -12.44 -3.55
CA GLU A 366 15.29 -12.16 -2.46
C GLU A 366 15.46 -10.77 -1.82
N GLY A 367 16.21 -9.85 -2.43
CA GLY A 367 16.59 -8.62 -1.74
C GLY A 367 17.57 -7.68 -2.44
N LEU A 368 18.21 -6.82 -1.63
CA LEU A 368 19.19 -5.81 -2.07
C LEU A 368 20.36 -5.80 -1.10
N LEU A 369 21.58 -5.67 -1.62
CA LEU A 369 22.79 -5.40 -0.85
C LEU A 369 23.35 -4.04 -1.27
N ILE A 370 23.53 -3.14 -0.31
CA ILE A 370 23.95 -1.75 -0.56
C ILE A 370 25.23 -1.49 0.21
N GLU A 371 26.32 -1.18 -0.49
CA GLU A 371 27.52 -0.65 0.14
C GLU A 371 27.30 0.83 0.42
N GLY A 372 27.10 1.16 1.70
CA GLY A 372 26.96 2.53 2.14
C GLY A 372 28.19 3.37 1.77
N SER A 373 27.94 4.60 1.35
CA SER A 373 28.98 5.46 0.81
C SER A 373 29.83 6.16 1.89
N LYS A 374 29.66 5.79 3.17
CA LYS A 374 30.31 6.38 4.36
C LYS A 374 29.94 7.87 4.54
N GLY A 375 28.64 8.16 4.49
CA GLY A 375 28.14 9.54 4.58
C GLY A 375 28.46 10.40 3.35
N ARG A 376 28.98 9.81 2.26
CA ARG A 376 29.20 10.54 1.01
C ARG A 376 27.89 10.84 0.32
N GLU A 377 27.88 11.97 -0.36
CA GLU A 377 26.71 12.47 -1.06
C GLU A 377 26.44 11.63 -2.30
N LEU A 378 25.16 11.34 -2.55
CA LEU A 378 24.75 10.87 -3.87
C LEU A 378 25.08 11.94 -4.91
N LYS A 379 25.20 11.53 -6.16
CA LYS A 379 25.41 12.44 -7.29
C LYS A 379 24.09 12.74 -7.97
N ALA A 380 23.94 13.98 -8.41
CA ALA A 380 22.87 14.35 -9.31
C ALA A 380 22.87 13.47 -10.57
N ALA A 381 21.68 13.08 -11.00
CA ALA A 381 21.50 12.25 -12.19
C ALA A 381 20.15 12.55 -12.85
N LYS A 382 19.99 12.04 -14.08
CA LYS A 382 18.68 11.91 -14.71
C LYS A 382 18.16 10.50 -14.45
N VAL A 383 17.07 10.40 -13.70
CA VAL A 383 16.47 9.14 -13.23
C VAL A 383 15.01 9.05 -13.63
N HIS A 384 14.46 7.83 -13.61
CA HIS A 384 13.10 7.55 -14.09
C HIS A 384 12.28 6.80 -13.03
N SER A 385 11.02 7.19 -12.80
CA SER A 385 10.15 6.53 -11.81
C SER A 385 9.64 5.16 -12.27
N HIS A 386 9.68 4.90 -13.58
CA HIS A 386 9.13 3.70 -14.23
C HIS A 386 7.62 3.52 -14.00
N GLY A 387 6.92 4.62 -13.69
CA GLY A 387 5.50 4.59 -13.32
C GLY A 387 5.25 4.05 -11.91
N ASP A 388 6.29 3.72 -11.14
CA ASP A 388 6.17 3.27 -9.75
C ASP A 388 6.20 4.48 -8.81
N HIS A 389 5.09 4.67 -8.10
CA HIS A 389 4.89 5.82 -7.21
C HIS A 389 5.89 5.85 -6.05
N ARG A 390 6.35 4.67 -5.59
CA ARG A 390 7.32 4.56 -4.49
C ARG A 390 8.73 4.92 -4.97
N LEU A 391 9.08 4.60 -6.22
CA LEU A 391 10.33 5.04 -6.83
C LEU A 391 10.35 6.55 -7.02
N ALA A 392 9.28 7.16 -7.52
CA ALA A 392 9.20 8.62 -7.67
C ALA A 392 9.48 9.35 -6.35
N MET A 393 8.84 8.90 -5.26
CA MET A 393 9.08 9.46 -3.94
C MET A 393 10.51 9.17 -3.47
N ALA A 394 10.96 7.90 -3.46
CA ALA A 394 12.32 7.50 -3.06
C ALA A 394 13.44 8.26 -3.79
N LEU A 395 13.31 8.46 -5.09
CA LEU A 395 14.30 9.22 -5.87
C LEU A 395 14.25 10.72 -5.54
N SER A 396 13.08 11.25 -5.16
CA SER A 396 12.95 12.65 -4.74
C SER A 396 13.69 12.93 -3.45
N ILE A 397 13.58 12.05 -2.44
CA ILE A 397 14.34 12.22 -1.19
C ILE A 397 15.81 11.84 -1.33
N ALA A 398 16.17 10.89 -2.20
CA ALA A 398 17.57 10.67 -2.57
C ALA A 398 18.19 11.92 -3.20
N ALA A 399 17.43 12.64 -4.02
CA ALA A 399 17.88 13.87 -4.67
C ALA A 399 18.05 15.03 -3.69
N LEU A 400 17.28 15.10 -2.61
CA LEU A 400 17.46 16.10 -1.55
C LEU A 400 18.81 16.01 -0.84
N SER A 401 19.40 14.81 -0.76
CA SER A 401 20.75 14.60 -0.22
C SER A 401 21.83 14.53 -1.30
N ALA A 402 21.50 14.60 -2.59
CA ALA A 402 22.46 14.54 -3.68
C ALA A 402 23.21 15.87 -3.90
N SER A 403 24.39 15.79 -4.51
CA SER A 403 25.17 16.93 -4.98
C SER A 403 24.76 17.30 -6.41
N GLY A 404 24.20 18.49 -6.60
CA GLY A 404 23.75 19.01 -7.89
C GLY A 404 22.23 18.97 -8.10
N GLU A 405 21.81 18.98 -9.36
CA GLU A 405 20.41 18.98 -9.79
C GLU A 405 20.01 17.62 -10.38
N THR A 406 19.09 16.92 -9.71
CA THR A 406 18.54 15.64 -10.19
C THR A 406 17.24 15.88 -10.95
N VAL A 407 17.07 15.22 -12.08
CA VAL A 407 15.83 15.23 -12.86
C VAL A 407 15.17 13.86 -12.76
N ILE A 408 13.95 13.82 -12.22
CA ILE A 408 13.14 12.60 -12.06
C ILE A 408 12.01 12.63 -13.08
N GLU A 409 12.07 11.74 -14.06
CA GLU A 409 11.04 11.57 -15.08
C GLU A 409 9.89 10.68 -14.56
N GLY A 410 8.67 10.99 -14.99
CA GLY A 410 7.48 10.24 -14.58
C GLY A 410 7.08 10.48 -13.12
N ALA A 411 7.44 11.63 -12.55
CA ALA A 411 7.22 11.95 -11.13
C ALA A 411 5.74 11.96 -10.73
N GLU A 412 4.82 12.20 -11.67
CA GLU A 412 3.37 12.26 -11.44
C GLU A 412 2.77 10.98 -10.84
N CYS A 413 3.43 9.83 -10.97
CA CYS A 413 2.93 8.58 -10.40
C CYS A 413 2.89 8.62 -8.87
N ALA A 414 3.66 9.50 -8.19
CA ALA A 414 3.59 9.69 -6.74
C ALA A 414 2.15 9.88 -6.23
N LYS A 415 1.27 10.47 -7.06
CA LYS A 415 -0.14 10.71 -6.73
C LYS A 415 -0.96 9.45 -6.44
N VAL A 416 -0.47 8.27 -6.83
CA VAL A 416 -1.15 6.99 -6.60
C VAL A 416 -1.29 6.69 -5.11
N SER A 417 -0.27 6.99 -4.29
CA SER A 417 -0.31 6.80 -2.84
C SER A 417 -0.20 8.09 -2.03
N TYR A 418 0.34 9.16 -2.61
CA TYR A 418 0.50 10.44 -1.93
C TYR A 418 0.28 11.61 -2.91
N PRO A 419 -1.00 11.93 -3.26
CA PRO A 419 -1.38 13.00 -4.19
C PRO A 419 -0.66 14.33 -3.99
N SER A 420 -0.55 14.78 -2.75
CA SER A 420 0.04 16.06 -2.36
C SER A 420 1.55 16.02 -2.13
N PHE A 421 2.24 14.89 -2.35
CA PHE A 421 3.65 14.69 -1.98
C PHE A 421 4.59 15.86 -2.36
N PHE A 422 4.56 16.29 -3.62
CA PHE A 422 5.43 17.37 -4.10
C PHE A 422 5.00 18.75 -3.60
N GLU A 423 3.72 18.96 -3.30
CA GLU A 423 3.26 20.19 -2.68
C GLU A 423 3.70 20.25 -1.22
N ASP A 424 3.45 19.17 -0.48
CA ASP A 424 3.78 19.03 0.93
C ASP A 424 5.27 19.21 1.19
N ILE A 425 6.13 18.54 0.41
CA ILE A 425 7.58 18.65 0.61
C ILE A 425 8.13 20.04 0.24
N ARG A 426 7.53 20.72 -0.76
CA ARG A 426 7.87 22.11 -1.10
C ARG A 426 7.43 23.07 -0.01
N ASN A 427 6.23 22.87 0.56
CA ASN A 427 5.73 23.67 1.67
C ASN A 427 6.60 23.52 2.92
N LEU A 428 7.25 22.37 3.09
CA LEU A 428 8.27 22.16 4.12
C LEU A 428 9.64 22.77 3.79
N GLY A 429 9.84 23.32 2.58
CA GLY A 429 11.04 24.08 2.20
C GLY A 429 11.97 23.41 1.18
N ALA A 430 11.60 22.26 0.62
CA ALA A 430 12.40 21.60 -0.41
C ALA A 430 12.46 22.41 -1.73
N ASP A 431 13.64 22.50 -2.32
CA ASP A 431 13.86 23.03 -3.69
C ASP A 431 13.49 21.95 -4.71
N ILE A 432 12.19 21.89 -5.02
CA ILE A 432 11.63 21.05 -6.07
C ILE A 432 10.86 21.92 -7.06
N LYS A 433 11.17 21.75 -8.35
CA LYS A 433 10.41 22.34 -9.45
C LYS A 433 9.77 21.24 -10.29
N LEU A 434 8.46 21.32 -10.45
CA LEU A 434 7.73 20.47 -11.39
C LEU A 434 7.73 21.12 -12.77
N SER A 435 7.98 20.34 -13.80
CA SER A 435 7.87 20.75 -15.20
C SER A 435 7.04 19.75 -15.98
N SER A 436 6.07 20.26 -16.74
CA SER A 436 5.37 19.45 -17.73
C SER A 436 6.35 19.04 -18.83
N LEU A 437 6.26 17.80 -19.30
CA LEU A 437 6.95 17.41 -20.53
C LEU A 437 6.45 18.36 -21.61
N LYS A 438 7.34 19.11 -22.27
CA LYS A 438 6.97 19.79 -23.51
C LYS A 438 6.56 18.68 -24.47
N THR A 439 5.27 18.64 -24.81
CA THR A 439 4.69 17.77 -25.85
C THR A 439 5.42 17.95 -27.17
#